data_AF-A0A094ICW3-F1
#
_entry.id   AF-A0A094ICW3-F1
#
_cell.length_a   1.000
_cell.length_b   1.000
_cell.length_c   1.000
_cell.angle_alpha   90.00
_cell.angle_beta   90.00
_cell.angle_gamma   90.00
#
_symmetry.space_group_name_H-M   'P 1'
#
loop_
_entity.id
_entity.type
_entity.pdbx_description
1 polymer ?
#
loop_
_entity_poly.entity_id
_entity_poly.type
_entity_poly.pdbx_seq_one_letter_code
_entity_poly.pdbx_strand_id
1 'polypeptide(L)'
;MSMIRWYLVNKLKEKYDNIFFTYGYITKNHRIINDIKKSHYNDAFAIAKGIGQIRNESIFNINQVRRNNRSLEKFYDSKYIDIRTGKKVSGGDLNNGRRTRNKNLNSENLHQYRGEKIQKGQRRIRKGKYFYQPNDLVKYEGKIYTVRGSQNGGEYIALREIKKVPRVKVLTPYKFQRGLIWC
;
A
#
# COMPACT_ATOMS: atom_id res chain seq x y z
N MET A 1 -2.28 23.07 -3.39
CA MET A 1 -2.49 22.79 -1.95
C MET A 1 -3.87 22.19 -1.76
N SER A 2 -4.07 21.25 -0.83
CA SER A 2 -5.41 20.73 -0.49
C SER A 2 -6.02 21.53 0.66
N MET A 3 -7.36 21.50 0.79
CA MET A 3 -8.09 22.19 1.87
C MET A 3 -7.55 21.86 3.27
N ILE A 4 -7.25 20.57 3.53
CA ILE A 4 -6.65 20.11 4.80
C ILE A 4 -5.30 20.78 5.08
N ARG A 5 -4.45 20.97 4.05
CA ARG A 5 -3.14 21.61 4.23
C ARG A 5 -3.29 23.09 4.59
N TRP A 6 -4.24 23.79 3.97
CA TRP A 6 -4.55 25.16 4.32
C TRP A 6 -5.06 25.31 5.75
N TYR A 7 -5.99 24.44 6.15
CA TYR A 7 -6.50 24.41 7.53
C TYR A 7 -5.37 24.24 8.56
N LEU A 8 -4.44 23.32 8.32
CA LEU A 8 -3.30 23.09 9.20
C LEU A 8 -2.37 24.31 9.29
N VAL A 9 -2.05 24.94 8.16
CA VAL A 9 -1.19 26.14 8.14
C VAL A 9 -1.86 27.29 8.88
N ASN A 10 -3.16 27.50 8.69
CA ASN A 10 -3.88 28.58 9.36
C ASN A 10 -3.92 28.35 10.88
N LYS A 11 -4.21 27.13 11.33
CA LYS A 11 -4.13 26.80 12.76
C LYS A 11 -2.75 27.01 13.38
N LEU A 12 -1.68 26.78 12.62
CA LEU A 12 -0.33 27.08 13.09
C LEU A 12 -0.08 28.58 13.16
N LYS A 13 -0.55 29.35 12.18
CA LYS A 13 -0.45 30.81 12.15
C LYS A 13 -1.22 31.51 13.25
N GLU A 14 -2.33 30.94 13.72
CA GLU A 14 -3.06 31.44 14.90
C GLU A 14 -2.22 31.39 16.18
N LYS A 15 -1.25 30.47 16.26
CA LYS A 15 -0.44 30.22 17.46
C LYS A 15 0.98 30.77 17.36
N TYR A 16 1.50 30.94 16.14
CA TYR A 16 2.89 31.28 15.89
C TYR A 16 3.00 32.25 14.69
N ASP A 17 3.77 33.31 14.85
CA ASP A 17 3.90 34.37 13.83
C ASP A 17 4.84 33.99 12.67
N ASN A 18 5.78 33.08 12.89
CA ASN A 18 6.84 32.72 11.95
C ASN A 18 6.54 31.45 11.13
N ILE A 19 5.29 31.27 10.71
CA ILE A 19 4.85 30.09 9.95
C ILE A 19 4.86 30.37 8.45
N PHE A 20 5.82 29.73 7.77
CA PHE A 20 5.95 29.74 6.33
C PHE A 20 5.68 28.34 5.77
N PHE A 21 5.14 28.29 4.56
CA PHE A 21 5.04 27.06 3.79
C PHE A 21 5.73 27.24 2.45
N THR A 22 6.15 26.14 1.84
CA THR A 22 6.77 26.14 0.52
C THR A 22 6.13 25.09 -0.37
N TYR A 23 6.41 25.18 -1.66
CA TYR A 23 5.93 24.24 -2.65
C TYR A 23 7.04 23.27 -3.04
N GLY A 24 6.66 22.03 -3.35
CA GLY A 24 7.61 20.97 -3.69
C GLY A 24 8.46 21.26 -4.93
N TYR A 25 7.99 22.13 -5.85
CA TYR A 25 8.80 22.52 -7.00
C TYR A 25 9.94 23.48 -6.60
N ILE A 26 9.72 24.35 -5.60
CA ILE A 26 10.74 25.29 -5.10
C ILE A 26 11.83 24.51 -4.38
N THR A 27 11.46 23.57 -3.51
CA THR A 27 12.43 22.71 -2.80
C THR A 27 13.21 21.83 -3.76
N LYS A 28 12.56 21.29 -4.80
CA LYS A 28 13.23 20.54 -5.88
C LYS A 28 14.25 21.42 -6.60
N ASN A 29 13.90 22.66 -6.96
CA ASN A 29 14.81 23.56 -7.66
C ASN A 29 16.02 23.92 -6.79
N HIS A 30 15.79 24.28 -5.53
CA HIS A 30 16.86 24.55 -4.56
C HIS A 30 17.83 23.37 -4.43
N ARG A 31 17.31 22.14 -4.40
CA ARG A 31 18.14 20.95 -4.35
C ARG A 31 18.99 20.74 -5.60
N ILE A 32 18.47 21.04 -6.79
CA ILE A 32 19.21 20.91 -8.05
C ILE A 32 20.33 21.96 -8.12
N ILE A 33 20.02 23.22 -7.78
CA ILE A 33 20.98 24.33 -7.82
C ILE A 33 22.17 24.08 -6.89
N ASN A 34 21.93 23.50 -5.72
CA ASN A 34 22.94 23.28 -4.68
C ASN A 34 23.46 21.83 -4.61
N ASP A 35 23.19 21.01 -5.64
CA ASP A 35 23.59 19.59 -5.72
C ASP A 35 23.26 18.74 -4.47
N ILE A 36 22.06 18.95 -3.90
CA ILE A 36 21.58 18.24 -2.71
C ILE A 36 20.81 16.98 -3.12
N LYS A 37 21.34 15.81 -2.76
CA LYS A 37 20.72 14.50 -2.98
C LYS A 37 19.30 14.41 -2.42
N LYS A 38 18.41 13.71 -3.14
CA LYS A 38 17.02 13.48 -2.72
C LYS A 38 16.94 12.58 -1.48
N SER A 39 16.44 13.13 -0.37
CA SER A 39 16.02 12.38 0.82
C SER A 39 15.04 13.22 1.64
N HIS A 40 14.29 12.61 2.57
CA HIS A 40 13.34 13.35 3.41
C HIS A 40 14.02 14.39 4.32
N TYR A 41 15.18 14.06 4.91
CA TYR A 41 15.93 14.99 5.76
C TYR A 41 16.59 16.10 4.95
N ASN A 42 17.06 15.83 3.73
CA ASN A 42 17.57 16.86 2.83
C ASN A 42 16.47 17.76 2.27
N ASP A 43 15.26 17.22 2.07
CA ASP A 43 14.11 18.05 1.70
C ASP A 43 13.77 19.03 2.83
N ALA A 44 13.85 18.63 4.11
CA ALA A 44 13.70 19.54 5.26
C ALA A 44 14.79 20.62 5.29
N PHE A 45 16.04 20.24 5.02
CA PHE A 45 17.16 21.17 4.88
C PHE A 45 16.96 22.19 3.75
N ALA A 46 16.47 21.73 2.60
CA ALA A 46 16.14 22.60 1.47
C ALA A 46 14.94 23.53 1.74
N ILE A 47 13.96 23.09 2.54
CA ILE A 47 12.85 23.95 2.98
C ILE A 47 13.38 25.13 3.81
N ALA A 48 14.39 24.90 4.65
CA ALA A 48 15.08 25.93 5.42
C ALA A 48 16.09 26.77 4.61
N LYS A 49 16.20 26.54 3.29
CA LYS A 49 17.21 27.15 2.39
C LYS A 49 18.65 26.88 2.84
N GLY A 50 18.91 25.72 3.44
CA GLY A 50 20.25 25.28 3.83
C GLY A 50 21.09 24.88 2.62
N ILE A 51 22.40 25.15 2.65
CA ILE A 51 23.37 24.84 1.58
C ILE A 51 24.48 23.95 2.14
N GLY A 52 25.37 24.50 2.97
CA GLY A 52 26.57 23.83 3.48
C GLY A 52 26.67 23.71 5.00
N GLN A 53 25.58 23.97 5.74
CA GLN A 53 25.59 23.85 7.20
C GLN A 53 25.85 22.40 7.65
N ILE A 54 26.49 22.27 8.81
CA ILE A 54 26.78 20.99 9.46
C ILE A 54 25.47 20.21 9.64
N ARG A 55 25.44 18.98 9.14
CA ARG A 55 24.28 18.09 9.24
C ARG A 55 24.44 17.16 10.42
N ASN A 56 23.32 16.76 11.02
CA ASN A 56 23.34 15.71 12.03
C ASN A 56 23.71 14.38 11.36
N GLU A 57 24.65 13.65 11.95
CA GLU A 57 25.09 12.32 11.51
C GLU A 57 24.07 11.24 11.88
N SER A 58 23.31 11.43 12.96
CA SER A 58 22.29 10.47 13.40
C SER A 58 21.00 10.68 12.61
N ILE A 59 20.75 9.83 11.61
CA ILE A 59 19.52 9.84 10.83
C ILE A 59 18.56 8.79 11.38
N PHE A 60 17.40 9.24 11.86
CA PHE A 60 16.33 8.35 12.31
C PHE A 60 15.47 7.89 11.13
N ASN A 61 15.47 6.59 10.86
CA ASN A 61 14.64 6.00 9.82
C ASN A 61 13.31 5.50 10.40
N ILE A 62 12.21 6.08 9.94
CA ILE A 62 10.86 5.69 10.34
C ILE A 62 10.08 5.27 9.10
N ASN A 63 9.56 4.05 9.13
CA ASN A 63 8.65 3.55 8.12
C ASN A 63 7.21 3.76 8.57
N GLN A 64 6.42 4.49 7.76
CA GLN A 64 4.98 4.64 8.00
C GLN A 64 4.20 3.59 7.19
N VAL A 65 3.82 2.50 7.86
CA VAL A 65 2.98 1.43 7.28
C VAL A 65 1.51 1.70 7.58
N ARG A 66 0.66 1.49 6.58
CA ARG A 66 -0.79 1.72 6.70
C ARG A 66 -1.41 0.78 7.73
N ARG A 67 -2.15 1.36 8.68
CA ARG A 67 -2.95 0.59 9.64
C ARG A 67 -4.10 -0.16 8.97
N ASN A 68 -4.75 0.47 7.98
CA ASN A 68 -5.93 -0.07 7.30
C ASN A 68 -5.72 -0.29 5.80
N ASN A 69 -6.54 -1.18 5.23
CA ASN A 69 -6.59 -1.39 3.80
C ASN A 69 -7.27 -0.19 3.12
N ARG A 70 -6.84 0.19 1.91
CA ARG A 70 -7.46 1.29 1.14
C ARG A 70 -8.85 0.93 0.59
N SER A 71 -9.03 -0.33 0.20
CA SER A 71 -10.33 -0.87 -0.20
C SER A 71 -10.89 -1.75 0.90
N LEU A 72 -12.13 -1.47 1.30
CA LEU A 72 -12.93 -2.29 2.20
C LEU A 72 -13.60 -3.46 1.47
N GLU A 73 -13.51 -3.51 0.15
CA GLU A 73 -14.17 -4.52 -0.67
C GLU A 73 -13.19 -5.23 -1.60
N LYS A 74 -13.39 -6.53 -1.78
CA LYS A 74 -12.81 -7.29 -2.89
C LYS A 74 -13.93 -7.70 -3.83
N PHE A 75 -13.82 -7.27 -5.09
CA PHE A 75 -14.63 -7.79 -6.17
C PHE A 75 -13.93 -9.00 -6.78
N TYR A 76 -14.65 -10.10 -6.91
CA TYR A 76 -14.23 -11.26 -7.67
C TYR A 76 -15.19 -11.42 -8.83
N ASP A 77 -14.64 -11.42 -10.02
CA ASP A 77 -15.44 -11.52 -11.21
C ASP A 77 -16.02 -12.92 -11.40
N SER A 78 -17.11 -12.97 -12.14
CA SER A 78 -17.70 -14.20 -12.68
C SER A 78 -16.69 -14.99 -13.52
N LYS A 79 -16.88 -16.31 -13.54
CA LYS A 79 -16.05 -17.24 -14.32
C LYS A 79 -16.89 -17.93 -15.38
N TYR A 80 -16.35 -18.02 -16.58
CA TYR A 80 -16.97 -18.61 -17.76
C TYR A 80 -16.04 -19.62 -18.41
N ILE A 81 -16.60 -20.53 -19.20
CA ILE A 81 -15.85 -21.30 -20.19
C ILE A 81 -15.73 -20.45 -21.45
N ASP A 82 -14.51 -20.24 -21.96
CA ASP A 82 -14.31 -19.64 -23.28
C ASP A 82 -14.66 -20.66 -24.36
N ILE A 83 -15.62 -20.34 -25.23
CA ILE A 83 -16.12 -21.26 -26.28
C ILE A 83 -15.01 -21.68 -27.24
N ARG A 84 -14.01 -20.82 -27.49
CA ARG A 84 -12.94 -21.11 -28.46
C ARG A 84 -11.89 -22.07 -27.91
N THR A 85 -11.62 -21.99 -26.61
CA THR A 85 -10.50 -22.72 -25.98
C THR A 85 -10.94 -23.79 -25.00
N GLY A 86 -12.22 -23.81 -24.60
CA GLY A 86 -12.76 -24.67 -23.55
C GLY A 86 -12.23 -24.36 -22.14
N LYS A 87 -11.44 -23.30 -21.97
CA LYS A 87 -10.78 -22.98 -20.69
C LYS A 87 -11.63 -22.09 -19.79
N LYS A 88 -11.46 -22.26 -18.48
CA LYS A 88 -12.05 -21.40 -17.45
C LYS A 88 -11.34 -20.04 -17.41
N VAL A 89 -12.06 -18.98 -17.73
CA VAL A 89 -11.54 -17.59 -17.77
C VAL A 89 -12.39 -16.63 -16.95
N SER A 90 -11.85 -15.45 -16.64
CA SER A 90 -12.57 -14.40 -15.93
C SER A 90 -13.48 -13.61 -16.86
N GLY A 91 -14.59 -13.09 -16.34
CA GLY A 91 -15.45 -12.16 -17.09
C GLY A 91 -14.69 -10.96 -17.67
N GLY A 92 -13.73 -10.42 -16.93
CA GLY A 92 -12.90 -9.29 -17.33
C GLY A 92 -11.93 -9.62 -18.45
N ASP A 93 -11.53 -10.88 -18.59
CA ASP A 93 -10.73 -11.35 -19.72
C ASP A 93 -11.60 -11.40 -20.98
N LEU A 94 -12.86 -11.83 -20.84
CA LEU A 94 -13.89 -11.80 -21.89
C LEU A 94 -14.75 -10.53 -21.81
N ASN A 95 -14.11 -9.36 -21.85
CA ASN A 95 -14.77 -8.06 -21.79
C ASN A 95 -15.35 -7.66 -23.17
N ASN A 96 -16.18 -6.60 -23.19
CA ASN A 96 -16.80 -6.10 -24.42
C ASN A 96 -15.95 -5.08 -25.20
N GLY A 97 -14.67 -4.96 -24.86
CA GLY A 97 -13.72 -4.03 -25.48
C GLY A 97 -13.90 -2.55 -25.16
N ARG A 98 -14.94 -2.18 -24.41
CA ARG A 98 -15.23 -0.78 -24.09
C ARG A 98 -14.41 -0.31 -22.90
N ARG A 99 -13.46 0.62 -23.12
CA ARG A 99 -12.64 1.23 -22.05
C ARG A 99 -12.99 2.69 -21.75
N THR A 100 -13.51 3.43 -22.73
CA THR A 100 -13.84 4.85 -22.59
C THR A 100 -15.25 5.16 -23.12
N ARG A 101 -15.68 6.43 -22.99
CA ARG A 101 -16.96 6.87 -23.57
C ARG A 101 -16.91 6.97 -25.09
N ASN A 102 -15.74 7.25 -25.66
CA ASN A 102 -15.54 7.36 -27.10
C ASN A 102 -15.51 5.96 -27.74
N LYS A 103 -16.47 5.67 -28.63
CA LYS A 103 -16.61 4.36 -29.27
C LYS A 103 -15.45 4.02 -30.23
N ASN A 104 -14.79 5.04 -30.78
CA ASN A 104 -13.68 4.84 -31.73
C ASN A 104 -12.43 4.26 -31.06
N LEU A 105 -12.35 4.28 -29.73
CA LEU A 105 -11.24 3.74 -28.94
C LEU A 105 -11.58 2.38 -28.31
N ASN A 106 -12.65 1.72 -28.75
CA ASN A 106 -13.01 0.39 -28.26
C ASN A 106 -12.10 -0.67 -28.90
N SER A 107 -11.71 -1.67 -28.10
CA SER A 107 -11.08 -2.88 -28.61
C SER A 107 -12.12 -3.92 -29.04
N GLU A 108 -11.65 -5.08 -29.48
CA GLU A 108 -12.50 -6.21 -29.86
C GLU A 108 -13.45 -6.64 -28.73
N ASN A 109 -14.65 -7.07 -29.12
CA ASN A 109 -15.66 -7.58 -28.21
C ASN A 109 -15.43 -9.08 -27.92
N LEU A 110 -14.66 -9.39 -26.88
CA LEU A 110 -14.40 -10.77 -26.43
C LEU A 110 -15.58 -11.38 -25.66
N HIS A 111 -16.58 -10.57 -25.28
CA HIS A 111 -17.75 -11.03 -24.54
C HIS A 111 -18.57 -12.07 -25.32
N GLN A 112 -18.49 -12.07 -26.65
CA GLN A 112 -19.16 -13.05 -27.51
C GLN A 112 -18.69 -14.50 -27.26
N TYR A 113 -17.47 -14.67 -26.74
CA TYR A 113 -16.89 -15.98 -26.47
C TYR A 113 -17.23 -16.53 -25.08
N ARG A 114 -18.11 -15.86 -24.33
CA ARG A 114 -18.60 -16.35 -23.03
C ARG A 114 -19.56 -17.52 -23.25
N GLY A 115 -19.11 -18.72 -22.93
CA GLY A 115 -19.95 -19.91 -22.85
C GLY A 115 -20.61 -20.05 -21.48
N GLU A 116 -20.67 -21.27 -20.98
CA GLU A 116 -21.32 -21.58 -19.69
C GLU A 116 -20.68 -20.80 -18.53
N LYS A 117 -21.54 -20.24 -17.67
CA LYS A 117 -21.13 -19.54 -16.44
C LYS A 117 -20.90 -20.54 -15.31
N ILE A 118 -19.63 -20.83 -15.03
CA ILE A 118 -19.21 -21.72 -13.93
C ILE A 118 -19.43 -21.06 -12.57
N GLN A 119 -19.12 -19.77 -12.42
CA GLN A 119 -19.23 -19.09 -11.13
C GLN A 119 -19.80 -17.68 -11.30
N LYS A 120 -20.73 -17.32 -10.41
CA LYS A 120 -21.22 -15.95 -10.30
C LYS A 120 -20.14 -15.05 -9.71
N GLY A 121 -20.10 -13.80 -10.17
CA GLY A 121 -19.26 -12.78 -9.55
C GLY A 121 -19.71 -12.52 -8.11
N GLN A 122 -18.78 -12.18 -7.23
CA GLN A 122 -19.07 -11.97 -5.82
C GLN A 122 -18.29 -10.77 -5.28
N ARG A 123 -18.92 -10.08 -4.33
CA ARG A 123 -18.32 -8.99 -3.56
C ARG A 123 -18.04 -9.49 -2.15
N ARG A 124 -16.81 -9.34 -1.67
CA ARG A 124 -16.42 -9.69 -0.30
C ARG A 124 -16.06 -8.43 0.47
N ILE A 125 -16.87 -8.12 1.47
CA ILE A 125 -16.65 -7.01 2.40
C ILE A 125 -15.60 -7.45 3.43
N ARG A 126 -14.56 -6.63 3.60
CA ARG A 126 -13.52 -6.81 4.61
C ARG A 126 -14.01 -6.22 5.93
N LYS A 127 -14.45 -7.07 6.84
CA LYS A 127 -14.99 -6.66 8.15
C LYS A 127 -13.91 -6.37 9.20
N GLY A 128 -12.70 -6.92 9.03
CA GLY A 128 -11.62 -6.76 10.00
C GLY A 128 -10.28 -7.26 9.49
N LYS A 129 -9.29 -7.23 10.38
CA LYS A 129 -7.94 -7.75 10.14
C LYS A 129 -7.61 -8.81 11.18
N TYR A 130 -6.87 -9.83 10.75
CA TYR A 130 -6.28 -10.80 11.67
C TYR A 130 -5.24 -10.13 12.58
N PHE A 131 -5.04 -10.72 13.76
CA PHE A 131 -4.12 -10.17 14.76
C PHE A 131 -2.70 -9.96 14.20
N TYR A 132 -2.16 -11.01 13.56
CA TYR A 132 -0.92 -10.95 12.82
C TYR A 132 -1.16 -10.57 11.36
N GLN A 133 -0.35 -9.65 10.86
CA GLN A 133 -0.37 -9.14 9.50
C GLN A 133 0.93 -9.52 8.78
N PRO A 134 0.93 -9.56 7.44
CA PRO A 134 2.15 -9.76 6.68
C PRO A 134 3.25 -8.76 7.08
N ASN A 135 4.48 -9.27 7.18
CA ASN A 135 5.70 -8.61 7.67
C ASN A 135 5.85 -8.50 9.19
N ASP A 136 4.82 -8.74 10.00
CA ASP A 136 4.99 -8.77 11.46
C ASP A 136 6.07 -9.80 11.85
N LEU A 137 6.77 -9.55 12.96
CA LEU A 137 7.77 -10.46 13.50
C LEU A 137 7.18 -11.24 14.67
N VAL A 138 7.38 -12.56 14.65
CA VAL A 138 6.92 -13.50 15.67
C VAL A 138 8.05 -14.40 16.11
N LYS A 139 8.03 -14.83 17.37
CA LYS A 139 8.95 -15.83 17.91
C LYS A 139 8.29 -17.21 17.86
N TYR A 140 9.02 -18.18 17.32
CA TYR A 140 8.64 -19.58 17.22
C TYR A 140 9.86 -20.45 17.51
N GLU A 141 9.76 -21.42 18.42
CA GLU A 141 10.89 -22.29 18.81
C GLU A 141 12.18 -21.48 19.15
N GLY A 142 12.02 -20.33 19.83
CA GLY A 142 13.13 -19.45 20.24
C GLY A 142 13.72 -18.56 19.13
N LYS A 143 13.33 -18.73 17.87
CA LYS A 143 13.80 -17.94 16.73
C LYS A 143 12.75 -16.93 16.26
N ILE A 144 13.21 -15.81 15.70
CA ILE A 144 12.34 -14.76 15.17
C ILE A 144 12.10 -15.03 13.67
N TYR A 145 10.84 -14.93 13.27
CA TYR A 145 10.39 -15.15 11.90
C TYR A 145 9.45 -14.06 11.42
N THR A 146 9.40 -13.87 10.11
CA THR A 146 8.52 -12.91 9.45
C THR A 146 7.23 -13.57 9.02
N VAL A 147 6.11 -12.96 9.38
CA VAL A 147 4.78 -13.40 8.95
C VAL A 147 4.61 -13.19 7.45
N ARG A 148 4.31 -14.26 6.71
CA ARG A 148 3.92 -14.20 5.29
C ARG A 148 2.43 -13.89 5.14
N GLY A 149 1.61 -14.50 5.98
CA GLY A 149 0.16 -14.31 5.99
C GLY A 149 -0.53 -15.31 6.90
N SER A 150 -1.84 -15.16 7.07
CA SER A 150 -2.68 -16.06 7.86
C SER A 150 -3.44 -17.05 6.99
N GLN A 151 -3.72 -18.23 7.54
CA GLN A 151 -4.52 -19.29 6.95
C GLN A 151 -5.68 -19.68 7.89
N ASN A 152 -6.68 -20.38 7.36
CA ASN A 152 -7.83 -20.91 8.11
C ASN A 152 -8.46 -19.89 9.06
N GLY A 153 -8.83 -18.72 8.54
CA GLY A 153 -9.46 -17.69 9.37
C GLY A 153 -8.55 -17.06 10.43
N GLY A 154 -7.23 -17.25 10.34
CA GLY A 154 -6.28 -16.70 11.30
C GLY A 154 -5.82 -17.67 12.38
N GLU A 155 -6.24 -18.93 12.37
CA GLU A 155 -5.73 -19.94 13.32
C GLU A 155 -4.26 -20.29 13.10
N TYR A 156 -3.79 -20.19 11.86
CA TYR A 156 -2.44 -20.59 11.46
C TYR A 156 -1.72 -19.45 10.74
N ILE A 157 -0.40 -19.38 10.93
CA ILE A 157 0.43 -18.36 10.31
C ILE A 157 1.48 -19.02 9.42
N ALA A 158 1.51 -18.63 8.16
CA ALA A 158 2.61 -18.98 7.28
C ALA A 158 3.80 -18.08 7.57
N LEU A 159 4.95 -18.67 7.87
CA LEU A 159 6.23 -17.96 8.04
C LEU A 159 6.91 -17.79 6.67
N ARG A 160 7.77 -16.79 6.52
CA ARG A 160 8.48 -16.55 5.25
C ARG A 160 9.71 -17.43 5.11
N GLU A 161 10.48 -17.52 6.18
CA GLU A 161 11.79 -18.17 6.20
C GLU A 161 11.65 -19.70 6.21
N ILE A 162 10.49 -20.23 6.64
CA ILE A 162 10.20 -21.66 6.70
C ILE A 162 8.85 -21.92 6.04
N LYS A 163 8.74 -23.04 5.30
CA LYS A 163 7.46 -23.52 4.74
C LYS A 163 6.44 -24.00 5.78
N LYS A 164 6.80 -24.01 7.08
CA LYS A 164 5.93 -24.42 8.18
C LYS A 164 4.84 -23.36 8.43
N VAL A 165 3.66 -23.85 8.82
CA VAL A 165 2.50 -23.01 9.15
C VAL A 165 2.06 -23.31 10.59
N PRO A 166 2.76 -22.77 11.61
CA PRO A 166 2.39 -22.99 13.01
C PRO A 166 1.03 -22.40 13.39
N ARG A 167 0.41 -23.01 14.40
CA ARG A 167 -0.79 -22.46 15.06
C ARG A 167 -0.43 -21.18 15.81
N VAL A 168 -1.33 -20.20 15.78
CA VAL A 168 -1.19 -18.91 16.49
C VAL A 168 -0.86 -19.10 17.97
N LYS A 169 -1.45 -20.11 18.62
CA LYS A 169 -1.25 -20.37 20.07
C LYS A 169 0.20 -20.65 20.45
N VAL A 170 1.02 -21.17 19.52
CA VAL A 170 2.43 -21.51 19.77
C VAL A 170 3.34 -20.30 19.49
N LEU A 171 2.80 -19.25 18.88
CA LEU A 171 3.57 -18.07 18.47
C LEU A 171 3.49 -16.98 19.53
N THR A 172 4.64 -16.37 19.81
CA THR A 172 4.71 -15.18 20.65
C THR A 172 4.97 -13.94 19.78
N PRO A 173 4.23 -12.83 19.98
CA PRO A 173 4.45 -11.62 19.21
C PRO A 173 5.81 -11.02 19.57
N TYR A 174 6.57 -10.59 18.56
CA TYR A 174 7.87 -9.93 18.77
C TYR A 174 7.84 -8.44 18.39
N LYS A 175 7.45 -8.13 17.14
CA LYS A 175 7.35 -6.74 16.66
C LYS A 175 6.27 -6.61 15.59
N PHE A 176 5.32 -5.72 15.80
CA PHE A 176 4.30 -5.42 14.78
C PHE A 176 4.85 -4.40 13.77
N GLN A 177 4.65 -4.69 12.48
CA GLN A 177 5.02 -3.82 11.37
C GLN A 177 3.81 -3.00 10.91
N ARG A 178 3.20 -2.22 11.81
CA ARG A 178 2.04 -1.36 11.51
C ARG A 178 2.15 0.02 12.14
N GLY A 179 1.72 1.06 11.42
CA GLY A 179 1.80 2.44 11.90
C GLY A 179 3.19 3.02 11.69
N LEU A 180 3.78 3.61 12.72
CA LEU A 180 5.14 4.14 12.69
C LEU A 180 6.10 3.08 13.22
N ILE A 181 7.08 2.71 12.41
CA ILE A 181 8.03 1.66 12.72
C ILE A 181 9.43 2.26 12.68
N TRP A 182 10.12 2.19 13.80
CA TRP A 182 11.55 2.50 13.89
C TRP A 182 12.34 1.38 13.21
N CYS A 183 13.17 1.78 12.26
CA CYS A 183 14.00 0.90 11.43
C CYS A 183 15.40 0.81 12.01
#